data_AF-A0A7W1UUH4-F1
#
_entry.id   AF-A0A7W1UUH4-F1
#
_cell.length_a   1.000
_cell.length_b   1.000
_cell.length_c   1.000
_cell.angle_alpha   90.00
_cell.angle_beta   90.00
_cell.angle_gamma   90.00
#
_symmetry.space_group_name_H-M   'P 1'
#
loop_
_entity.id
_entity.type
_entity.pdbx_description
1 polymer ?
#
loop_
_entity_poly.entity_id
_entity_poly.type
_entity_poly.pdbx_seq_one_letter_code
_entity_poly.pdbx_strand_id
1 'polypeptide(L)'
;QISPGPVERLRRFQAALRSQSGDDRVRATGRWDLYFEDVLRDLGAPAHPVTNRMQIDGPYWSSVMVAAHATADPWSTANPAEADLMDLTPRLGEGDAGSVSCVLKAQPYKVDVVVHHRGLDARPGADVRVTLLRWIRPAAAPVPRRDDPATWFTDNVPWAAAADDVLNSAGGATSRTFDEGWRFVGSNAAARRKTLTGQDLDNTRSGVVTFDLDLSAFRNNTVMLLAAVIRAGADSSVATASLADLALEDPHVAVRSIVIERP
;
A
#
# COMPACT_ATOMS: atom_id res chain seq x y z
N GLN A 1 -19.95 7.59 -18.34
CA GLN A 1 -18.50 7.39 -18.08
C GLN A 1 -17.97 8.67 -17.46
N ILE A 2 -17.52 8.62 -16.21
CA ILE A 2 -16.86 9.76 -15.57
C ILE A 2 -15.45 9.81 -16.15
N SER A 3 -15.10 10.90 -16.85
CA SER A 3 -13.75 11.09 -17.36
C SER A 3 -12.76 11.12 -16.19
N PRO A 4 -11.67 10.35 -16.23
CA PRO A 4 -10.68 10.35 -15.15
C PRO A 4 -10.08 11.75 -14.95
N GLY A 5 -9.83 12.10 -13.68
CA GLY A 5 -9.15 13.33 -13.29
C GLY A 5 -7.74 13.44 -13.90
N PRO A 6 -7.12 14.63 -13.89
CA PRO A 6 -5.82 14.86 -14.53
C PRO A 6 -4.69 13.99 -13.98
N VAL A 7 -4.67 13.70 -12.67
CA VAL A 7 -3.70 12.80 -12.03
C VAL A 7 -3.84 11.37 -12.55
N GLU A 8 -5.08 10.88 -12.64
CA GLU A 8 -5.38 9.53 -13.13
C GLU A 8 -5.05 9.38 -14.62
N ARG A 9 -5.27 10.43 -15.43
CA ARG A 9 -4.85 10.44 -16.83
C ARG A 9 -3.33 10.36 -16.97
N LEU A 10 -2.58 11.11 -16.19
CA LEU A 10 -1.12 11.08 -16.22
C LEU A 10 -0.58 9.72 -15.75
N ARG A 11 -1.16 9.16 -14.71
CA ARG A 11 -0.81 7.82 -14.21
C ARG A 11 -0.96 6.75 -15.29
N ARG A 12 -2.07 6.76 -16.02
CA ARG A 12 -2.31 5.83 -17.14
C ARG A 12 -1.31 6.00 -18.27
N PHE A 13 -0.98 7.25 -18.60
CA PHE A 13 0.04 7.53 -19.59
C PHE A 13 1.41 7.00 -19.17
N GLN A 14 1.81 7.19 -17.90
CA GLN A 14 3.07 6.67 -17.37
C GLN A 14 3.13 5.14 -17.41
N ALA A 15 2.03 4.45 -17.07
CA ALA A 15 1.94 3.00 -17.18
C ALA A 15 2.14 2.51 -18.64
N ALA A 16 1.45 3.16 -19.58
CA ALA A 16 1.56 2.84 -21.00
C ALA A 16 2.96 3.16 -21.54
N LEU A 17 3.55 4.30 -21.15
CA LEU A 17 4.88 4.70 -21.54
C LEU A 17 5.93 3.70 -21.06
N ARG A 18 5.82 3.23 -19.80
CA ARG A 18 6.67 2.18 -19.25
C ARG A 18 6.55 0.88 -20.06
N SER A 19 5.33 0.47 -20.39
CA SER A 19 5.10 -0.73 -21.20
C SER A 19 5.69 -0.61 -22.61
N GLN A 20 5.60 0.58 -23.21
CA GLN A 20 6.13 0.84 -24.54
C GLN A 20 7.66 0.89 -24.55
N SER A 21 8.27 1.59 -23.59
CA SER A 21 9.70 1.86 -23.58
C SER A 21 10.52 0.77 -22.89
N GLY A 22 9.91 0.02 -21.97
CA GLY A 22 10.63 -0.87 -21.05
C GLY A 22 11.51 -0.13 -20.03
N ASP A 23 11.38 1.19 -19.91
CA ASP A 23 12.24 2.00 -19.04
C ASP A 23 11.77 1.96 -17.59
N ASP A 24 12.60 1.38 -16.72
CA ASP A 24 12.31 1.20 -15.30
C ASP A 24 12.16 2.51 -14.51
N ARG A 25 12.62 3.64 -15.08
CA ARG A 25 12.49 4.98 -14.49
C ARG A 25 11.07 5.53 -14.61
N VAL A 26 10.28 5.05 -15.57
CA VAL A 26 8.89 5.48 -15.74
C VAL A 26 8.02 4.76 -14.72
N ARG A 27 7.47 5.50 -13.75
CA ARG A 27 6.59 4.96 -12.70
C ARG A 27 5.20 5.60 -12.80
N ALA A 28 4.16 4.80 -12.62
CA ALA A 28 2.76 5.21 -12.78
C ALA A 28 2.24 5.98 -11.54
N THR A 29 2.93 7.06 -11.18
CA THR A 29 2.71 7.83 -9.95
C THR A 29 1.62 8.88 -10.10
N GLY A 30 1.24 9.22 -11.34
CA GLY A 30 0.36 10.35 -11.65
C GLY A 30 0.97 11.72 -11.32
N ARG A 31 2.28 11.78 -11.03
CA ARG A 31 3.00 13.02 -10.72
C ARG A 31 3.79 13.52 -11.90
N TRP A 32 3.81 14.84 -12.04
CA TRP A 32 4.67 15.57 -12.98
C TRP A 32 5.72 16.32 -12.17
N ASP A 33 6.96 15.84 -12.20
CA ASP A 33 8.11 16.45 -11.55
C ASP A 33 9.29 16.58 -12.53
N LEU A 34 10.39 17.21 -12.08
CA LEU A 34 11.57 17.43 -12.91
C LEU A 34 12.23 16.10 -13.33
N TYR A 35 12.17 15.08 -12.47
CA TYR A 35 12.69 13.76 -12.78
C TYR A 35 11.90 13.12 -13.94
N PHE A 36 10.57 13.18 -13.88
CA PHE A 36 9.73 12.68 -14.96
C PHE A 36 9.90 13.50 -16.24
N GLU A 37 10.11 14.82 -16.17
CA GLU A 37 10.48 15.64 -17.33
C GLU A 37 11.81 15.20 -17.96
N ASP A 38 12.81 14.84 -17.16
CA ASP A 38 14.09 14.33 -17.66
C ASP A 38 13.93 12.97 -18.34
N VAL A 39 13.17 12.06 -17.73
CA VAL A 39 12.85 10.75 -18.32
C VAL A 39 12.07 10.92 -19.63
N LEU A 40 11.10 11.82 -19.69
CA LEU A 40 10.36 12.13 -20.92
C LEU A 40 11.29 12.65 -22.02
N ARG A 41 12.26 13.50 -21.67
CA ARG A 41 13.26 14.00 -22.63
C ARG A 41 14.10 12.88 -23.21
N ASP A 42 14.61 11.99 -22.35
CA ASP A 42 15.39 10.81 -22.77
C ASP A 42 14.58 9.87 -23.67
N LEU A 43 13.28 9.75 -23.41
CA LEU A 43 12.32 8.95 -24.19
C LEU A 43 11.76 9.68 -25.41
N GLY A 44 12.32 10.84 -25.77
CA GLY A 44 11.99 11.56 -27.00
C GLY A 44 10.63 12.28 -26.98
N ALA A 45 10.12 12.62 -25.80
CA ALA A 45 8.92 13.46 -25.69
C ALA A 45 9.16 14.85 -26.33
N PRO A 46 8.13 15.43 -26.96
CA PRO A 46 8.25 16.74 -27.57
C PRO A 46 8.47 17.83 -26.51
N ALA A 47 9.28 18.83 -26.85
CA ALA A 47 9.46 20.03 -26.03
C ALA A 47 8.46 21.12 -26.44
N HIS A 48 7.92 21.84 -25.47
CA HIS A 48 7.11 23.02 -25.73
C HIS A 48 8.01 24.13 -26.34
N PRO A 49 7.63 24.73 -27.49
CA PRO A 49 8.53 25.56 -28.30
C PRO A 49 9.02 26.84 -27.61
N VAL A 50 8.32 27.32 -26.58
CA VAL A 50 8.65 28.57 -25.88
C VAL A 50 9.33 28.33 -24.54
N THR A 51 8.95 27.26 -23.83
CA THR A 51 9.39 27.02 -22.44
C THR A 51 10.47 25.94 -22.36
N ASN A 52 10.72 25.22 -23.45
CA ASN A 52 11.63 24.09 -23.55
C ASN A 52 11.37 22.97 -22.52
N ARG A 53 10.16 22.95 -21.93
CA ARG A 53 9.71 21.88 -21.04
C ARG A 53 9.12 20.74 -21.85
N MET A 54 9.27 19.52 -21.38
CA MET A 54 8.64 18.38 -22.03
C MET A 54 7.12 18.51 -21.95
N GLN A 55 6.41 18.01 -22.96
CA GLN A 55 4.96 17.97 -22.99
C GLN A 55 4.48 16.63 -23.50
N ILE A 56 3.31 16.22 -23.04
CA ILE A 56 2.56 15.13 -23.65
C ILE A 56 1.54 15.77 -24.59
N ASP A 57 1.93 15.98 -25.84
CA ASP A 57 1.03 16.49 -26.87
C ASP A 57 0.12 15.38 -27.43
N GLY A 58 -0.85 15.74 -28.28
CA GLY A 58 -1.79 14.77 -28.86
C GLY A 58 -1.12 13.62 -29.61
N PRO A 59 -0.13 13.89 -30.49
CA PRO A 59 0.63 12.84 -31.17
C PRO A 59 1.38 11.91 -30.21
N TYR A 60 2.11 12.44 -29.23
CA TYR A 60 2.87 11.65 -28.26
C TYR A 60 1.94 10.86 -27.32
N TRP A 61 0.82 11.46 -26.91
CA TRP A 61 -0.23 10.74 -26.20
C TRP A 61 -0.71 9.54 -27.00
N SER A 62 -1.03 9.74 -28.28
CA SER A 62 -1.63 8.71 -29.12
C SER A 62 -0.64 7.61 -29.52
N SER A 63 0.66 7.92 -29.61
CA SER A 63 1.69 6.90 -29.89
C SER A 63 1.94 5.98 -28.70
N VAL A 64 1.81 6.51 -27.49
CA VAL A 64 1.99 5.76 -26.23
C VAL A 64 0.70 5.02 -25.86
N MET A 65 -0.46 5.67 -25.95
CA MET A 65 -1.76 5.15 -25.51
C MET A 65 -2.44 4.26 -26.55
N VAL A 66 -1.68 3.40 -27.22
CA VAL A 66 -2.23 2.35 -28.08
C VAL A 66 -2.66 1.15 -27.24
N ALA A 67 -3.63 0.36 -27.74
CA ALA A 67 -4.27 -0.72 -26.97
C ALA A 67 -3.28 -1.67 -26.29
N ALA A 68 -2.17 -2.02 -26.95
CA ALA A 68 -1.15 -2.92 -26.41
C ALA A 68 -0.43 -2.39 -25.16
N HIS A 69 -0.36 -1.07 -24.98
CA HIS A 69 0.35 -0.42 -23.87
C HIS A 69 -0.62 0.21 -22.86
N ALA A 70 -1.74 0.74 -23.34
CA ALA A 70 -2.76 1.38 -22.50
C ALA A 70 -3.43 0.41 -21.52
N THR A 71 -3.37 -0.90 -21.80
CA THR A 71 -3.86 -1.96 -20.91
C THR A 71 -2.72 -2.77 -20.30
N ALA A 72 -1.47 -2.30 -20.35
CA ALA A 72 -0.37 -3.01 -19.73
C ALA A 72 -0.41 -2.88 -18.19
N ASP A 73 0.15 -3.88 -17.50
CA ASP A 73 0.27 -3.86 -16.06
C ASP A 73 1.19 -2.69 -15.62
N PRO A 74 0.69 -1.70 -14.87
CA PRO A 74 1.48 -0.53 -14.46
C PRO A 74 2.60 -0.88 -13.48
N TRP A 75 2.57 -2.07 -12.88
CA TRP A 75 3.41 -2.43 -11.73
C TRP A 75 4.70 -3.15 -12.13
N SER A 76 4.80 -3.67 -13.37
CA SER A 76 5.95 -4.37 -13.97
C SER A 76 6.51 -5.62 -13.27
N THR A 77 6.26 -5.79 -11.98
CA THR A 77 6.59 -6.98 -11.19
C THR A 77 5.34 -7.46 -10.46
N ALA A 78 5.28 -8.75 -10.11
CA ALA A 78 4.20 -9.28 -9.29
C ALA A 78 4.26 -8.78 -7.82
N ASN A 79 5.47 -8.44 -7.34
CA ASN A 79 5.72 -8.11 -5.94
C ASN A 79 5.72 -6.59 -5.69
N PRO A 80 5.14 -6.10 -4.58
CA PRO A 80 5.23 -4.71 -4.18
C PRO A 80 6.66 -4.29 -3.92
N ALA A 81 6.93 -3.02 -4.18
CA ALA A 81 8.16 -2.33 -3.87
C ALA A 81 7.84 -1.03 -3.11
N GLU A 82 8.83 -0.42 -2.48
CA GLU A 82 8.66 0.87 -1.79
C GLU A 82 8.08 1.97 -2.69
N ALA A 83 8.28 1.86 -4.01
CA ALA A 83 7.67 2.74 -5.01
C ALA A 83 6.12 2.77 -4.93
N ASP A 84 5.48 1.65 -4.59
CA ASP A 84 4.02 1.57 -4.43
C ASP A 84 3.51 2.46 -3.27
N LEU A 85 4.34 2.70 -2.25
CA LEU A 85 4.00 3.57 -1.11
C LEU A 85 4.10 5.06 -1.47
N MET A 86 4.99 5.42 -2.41
CA MET A 86 5.17 6.80 -2.84
C MET A 86 4.00 7.31 -3.69
N ASP A 87 3.28 6.41 -4.36
CA ASP A 87 2.24 6.71 -5.35
C ASP A 87 0.94 7.29 -4.77
N LEU A 88 0.69 7.17 -3.46
CA LEU A 88 -0.59 7.59 -2.86
C LEU A 88 -0.49 8.40 -1.57
N THR A 89 0.71 8.70 -1.08
CA THR A 89 0.83 9.59 0.08
C THR A 89 0.63 11.05 -0.36
N PRO A 90 -0.31 11.83 0.21
CA PRO A 90 -0.31 13.28 0.04
C PRO A 90 1.05 13.81 0.50
N ARG A 91 1.66 14.70 -0.31
CA ARG A 91 2.99 15.33 -0.11
C ARG A 91 3.61 15.02 1.25
N LEU A 92 4.43 13.98 1.30
CA LEU A 92 5.42 13.84 2.37
C LEU A 92 6.31 15.09 2.29
N GLY A 93 6.55 15.75 3.44
CA GLY A 93 7.39 16.93 3.48
C GLY A 93 8.81 16.58 3.05
N GLU A 94 9.52 17.55 2.48
CA GLU A 94 10.94 17.40 2.21
C GLU A 94 11.67 17.12 3.55
N GLY A 95 12.28 15.94 3.68
CA GLY A 95 12.84 15.41 4.95
C GLY A 95 12.20 14.11 5.46
N ASP A 96 11.09 13.66 4.88
CA ASP A 96 10.35 12.45 5.32
C ASP A 96 10.66 11.17 4.53
N ALA A 97 11.47 11.25 3.47
CA ALA A 97 11.96 10.06 2.77
C ALA A 97 12.94 9.31 3.68
N GLY A 98 12.53 8.13 4.16
CA GLY A 98 13.26 7.35 5.18
C GLY A 98 12.71 7.47 6.60
N SER A 99 11.67 8.28 6.83
CA SER A 99 10.95 8.25 8.11
C SER A 99 10.01 7.04 8.14
N VAL A 100 10.53 5.92 8.64
CA VAL A 100 9.82 4.64 8.76
C VAL A 100 8.57 4.77 9.66
N SER A 101 8.54 5.75 10.58
CA SER A 101 7.47 5.94 11.56
C SER A 101 6.75 7.29 11.43
N CYS A 102 5.42 7.31 11.42
CA CYS A 102 4.65 8.56 11.57
C CYS A 102 4.36 8.87 13.04
N VAL A 103 4.31 10.17 13.37
CA VAL A 103 3.92 10.62 14.71
C VAL A 103 2.43 10.93 14.73
N LEU A 104 1.68 10.28 15.63
CA LEU A 104 0.25 10.51 15.82
C LEU A 104 -0.05 10.92 17.27
N LYS A 105 -1.13 11.68 17.47
CA LYS A 105 -1.60 12.06 18.80
C LYS A 105 -2.31 10.88 19.49
N ALA A 106 -2.34 10.83 20.82
CA ALA A 106 -3.13 9.84 21.56
C ALA A 106 -4.64 10.14 21.48
N GLN A 107 -5.29 9.76 20.37
CA GLN A 107 -6.72 9.98 20.12
C GLN A 107 -7.29 8.92 19.15
N PRO A 108 -8.62 8.88 18.90
CA PRO A 108 -9.20 8.00 17.90
C PRO A 108 -8.84 8.39 16.46
N TYR A 109 -8.58 7.40 15.61
CA TYR A 109 -8.28 7.55 14.19
C TYR A 109 -9.09 6.58 13.32
N LYS A 110 -9.21 6.95 12.04
CA LYS A 110 -9.57 6.06 10.95
C LYS A 110 -8.30 5.67 10.22
N VAL A 111 -8.09 4.37 10.05
CA VAL A 111 -6.97 3.82 9.26
C VAL A 111 -7.55 3.27 7.97
N ASP A 112 -7.20 3.93 6.87
CA ASP A 112 -7.55 3.47 5.53
C ASP A 112 -6.47 2.52 5.02
N VAL A 113 -6.86 1.29 4.71
CA VAL A 113 -6.02 0.32 3.99
C VAL A 113 -6.41 0.40 2.52
N VAL A 114 -5.45 0.83 1.70
CA VAL A 114 -5.62 0.92 0.24
C VAL A 114 -5.10 -0.36 -0.40
N VAL A 115 -5.96 -1.03 -1.17
CA VAL A 115 -5.65 -2.29 -1.83
C VAL A 115 -5.58 -2.08 -3.33
N HIS A 116 -4.47 -2.50 -3.91
CA HIS A 116 -4.25 -2.44 -5.35
C HIS A 116 -4.46 -3.80 -5.99
N HIS A 117 -5.11 -3.82 -7.15
CA HIS A 117 -5.10 -4.98 -8.02
C HIS A 117 -4.04 -4.78 -9.10
N ARG A 118 -3.15 -5.76 -9.26
CA ARG A 118 -2.11 -5.73 -10.30
C ARG A 118 -2.56 -6.38 -11.61
N GLY A 119 -3.56 -7.25 -11.57
CA GLY A 119 -4.09 -7.91 -12.77
C GLY A 119 -4.90 -6.97 -13.66
N LEU A 120 -5.02 -7.37 -14.92
CA LEU A 120 -5.80 -6.67 -15.94
C LEU A 120 -7.30 -6.95 -15.82
N ASP A 121 -7.66 -8.12 -15.27
CA ASP A 121 -9.04 -8.50 -15.08
C ASP A 121 -9.61 -7.82 -13.83
N ALA A 122 -10.79 -7.22 -13.98
CA ALA A 122 -11.48 -6.63 -12.86
C ALA A 122 -11.75 -7.72 -11.79
N ARG A 123 -11.38 -7.42 -10.55
CA ARG A 123 -11.63 -8.24 -9.39
C ARG A 123 -12.75 -7.62 -8.55
N PRO A 124 -13.84 -8.34 -8.31
CA PRO A 124 -14.87 -7.91 -7.37
C PRO A 124 -14.26 -7.74 -5.97
N GLY A 125 -14.47 -6.60 -5.34
CA GLY A 125 -13.99 -6.34 -3.99
C GLY A 125 -14.67 -7.20 -2.92
N ALA A 126 -15.79 -7.84 -3.25
CA ALA A 126 -16.39 -8.87 -2.40
C ALA A 126 -15.46 -10.09 -2.21
N ASP A 127 -14.58 -10.37 -3.17
CA ASP A 127 -13.57 -11.43 -3.10
C ASP A 127 -12.31 -11.01 -2.35
N VAL A 128 -12.21 -9.72 -2.01
CA VAL A 128 -11.08 -9.15 -1.28
C VAL A 128 -11.44 -8.96 0.18
N ARG A 129 -10.63 -9.56 1.04
CA ARG A 129 -10.80 -9.56 2.49
C ARG A 129 -9.55 -8.96 3.11
N VAL A 130 -9.75 -8.12 4.11
CA VAL A 130 -8.67 -7.40 4.78
C VAL A 130 -8.83 -7.54 6.29
N THR A 131 -7.72 -7.78 6.98
CA THR A 131 -7.61 -7.66 8.42
C THR A 131 -6.49 -6.70 8.77
N LEU A 132 -6.64 -6.01 9.90
CA LEU A 132 -5.63 -5.10 10.42
C LEU A 132 -5.23 -5.56 11.83
N LEU A 133 -3.94 -5.79 11.99
CA LEU A 133 -3.32 -6.08 13.27
C LEU A 133 -2.55 -4.85 13.77
N ARG A 134 -2.44 -4.75 15.08
CA ARG A 134 -1.56 -3.83 15.76
C ARG A 134 -0.64 -4.58 16.69
N TRP A 135 0.59 -4.11 16.79
CA TRP A 135 1.53 -4.52 17.80
C TRP A 135 1.84 -3.36 18.73
N ILE A 136 1.89 -3.64 20.03
CA ILE A 136 2.42 -2.73 21.02
C ILE A 136 3.46 -3.49 21.82
N ARG A 137 4.63 -2.86 22.03
CA ARG A 137 5.73 -3.44 22.79
C ARG A 137 5.28 -3.96 24.17
N PRO A 138 5.42 -5.26 24.46
CA PRO A 138 5.31 -5.77 25.81
C PRO A 138 6.34 -5.11 26.73
N ALA A 139 6.00 -4.83 28.00
CA ALA A 139 6.89 -4.10 28.90
C ALA A 139 8.29 -4.76 29.09
N ALA A 140 8.37 -6.09 28.92
CA ALA A 140 9.58 -6.87 29.06
C ALA A 140 10.45 -6.96 27.79
N ALA A 141 9.97 -6.48 26.63
CA ALA A 141 10.69 -6.59 25.36
C ALA A 141 11.65 -5.40 25.14
N PRO A 142 12.79 -5.60 24.43
CA PRO A 142 13.66 -4.51 23.99
C PRO A 142 12.87 -3.44 23.24
N VAL A 143 13.32 -2.17 23.32
CA VAL A 143 12.69 -1.08 22.58
C VAL A 143 13.12 -1.19 21.12
N PRO A 144 12.22 -1.50 20.16
CA PRO A 144 12.57 -1.44 18.75
C PRO A 144 12.93 -0.01 18.37
N ARG A 145 14.02 0.15 17.64
CA ARG A 145 14.48 1.44 17.13
C ARG A 145 13.65 1.83 15.93
N ARG A 146 13.01 2.99 15.99
CA ARG A 146 12.08 3.48 14.96
C ARG A 146 12.64 3.52 13.55
N ASP A 147 13.97 3.55 13.41
CA ASP A 147 14.78 3.73 12.22
C ASP A 147 15.60 2.49 11.83
N ASP A 148 15.46 1.38 12.57
CA ASP A 148 16.22 0.15 12.34
C ASP A 148 15.28 -1.08 12.38
N PRO A 149 14.75 -1.50 11.22
CA PRO A 149 13.84 -2.65 11.11
C PRO A 149 14.42 -3.95 11.65
N ALA A 150 15.75 -4.11 11.66
CA ALA A 150 16.42 -5.30 12.20
C ALA A 150 16.18 -5.47 13.71
N THR A 151 15.72 -4.41 14.39
CA THR A 151 15.39 -4.44 15.83
C THR A 151 13.93 -4.77 16.12
N TRP A 152 13.08 -4.94 15.10
CA TRP A 152 11.63 -5.04 15.30
C TRP A 152 11.22 -6.47 15.59
N PHE A 153 11.58 -7.44 14.74
CA PHE A 153 11.46 -8.88 14.99
C PHE A 153 12.42 -9.65 14.08
N THR A 154 13.12 -10.64 14.62
CA THR A 154 13.90 -11.62 13.83
C THR A 154 13.19 -12.95 13.69
N ASP A 155 12.21 -13.22 14.56
CA ASP A 155 11.42 -14.44 14.56
C ASP A 155 10.19 -14.34 13.64
N ASN A 156 9.63 -15.50 13.32
CA ASN A 156 8.41 -15.58 12.52
C ASN A 156 7.24 -14.92 13.26
N VAL A 157 6.38 -14.23 12.51
CA VAL A 157 5.22 -13.56 13.12
C VAL A 157 4.27 -14.56 13.79
N PRO A 158 3.79 -14.30 15.02
CA PRO A 158 2.94 -15.26 15.74
C PRO A 158 1.49 -15.28 15.24
N TRP A 159 1.09 -14.32 14.39
CA TRP A 159 -0.30 -14.09 14.01
C TRP A 159 -0.71 -14.69 12.66
N ALA A 160 0.22 -15.20 11.83
CA ALA A 160 -0.06 -15.64 10.45
C ALA A 160 -1.25 -16.61 10.38
N ALA A 161 -1.20 -17.68 11.19
CA ALA A 161 -2.26 -18.67 11.27
C ALA A 161 -3.63 -18.12 11.72
N ALA A 162 -3.65 -17.12 12.60
CA ALA A 162 -4.88 -16.53 13.08
C ALA A 162 -5.45 -15.51 12.08
N ALA A 163 -4.58 -14.78 11.37
CA ALA A 163 -4.98 -13.95 10.24
C ALA A 163 -5.60 -14.79 9.12
N ASP A 164 -5.02 -15.96 8.83
CA ASP A 164 -5.60 -16.93 7.90
C ASP A 164 -7.00 -17.35 8.35
N ASP A 165 -7.20 -17.82 9.58
CA ASP A 165 -8.53 -18.19 10.07
C ASP A 165 -9.55 -17.04 9.90
N VAL A 166 -9.14 -15.80 10.22
CA VAL A 166 -10.00 -14.61 10.08
C VAL A 166 -10.34 -14.33 8.62
N LEU A 167 -9.38 -14.41 7.70
CA LEU A 167 -9.59 -14.12 6.27
C LEU A 167 -10.33 -15.27 5.54
N ASN A 168 -10.19 -16.51 6.01
CA ASN A 168 -10.84 -17.70 5.47
C ASN A 168 -12.26 -17.92 6.01
N SER A 169 -12.53 -17.54 7.26
CA SER A 169 -13.85 -17.73 7.85
C SER A 169 -14.89 -16.76 7.30
N ALA A 170 -16.15 -17.20 7.20
CA ALA A 170 -17.26 -16.40 6.67
C ALA A 170 -17.57 -15.13 7.51
N GLY A 171 -17.17 -15.10 8.78
CA GLY A 171 -17.48 -14.01 9.71
C GLY A 171 -16.27 -13.28 10.31
N GLY A 172 -15.03 -13.64 9.96
CA GLY A 172 -13.83 -13.08 10.61
C GLY A 172 -13.52 -13.69 11.99
N ALA A 173 -13.87 -14.96 12.18
CA ALA A 173 -13.65 -15.72 13.39
C ALA A 173 -12.29 -16.43 13.38
N THR A 174 -11.69 -16.57 14.55
CA THR A 174 -10.55 -17.46 14.81
C THR A 174 -10.62 -17.93 16.26
N SER A 175 -10.25 -19.17 16.52
CA SER A 175 -10.02 -19.70 17.87
C SER A 175 -8.54 -19.67 18.26
N ARG A 176 -7.65 -19.32 17.32
CA ARG A 176 -6.22 -19.23 17.58
C ARG A 176 -5.92 -17.94 18.32
N THR A 177 -5.13 -18.08 19.37
CA THR A 177 -4.54 -16.97 20.10
C THR A 177 -3.13 -16.76 19.59
N PHE A 178 -2.73 -15.49 19.49
CA PHE A 178 -1.36 -15.07 19.31
C PHE A 178 -1.12 -13.99 20.35
N ASP A 179 -0.03 -14.10 21.08
CA ASP A 179 0.38 -13.11 22.07
C ASP A 179 1.73 -12.51 21.60
N GLU A 180 2.48 -11.83 22.46
CA GLU A 180 3.67 -11.01 22.12
C GLU A 180 3.31 -9.57 21.72
N GLY A 181 2.19 -9.05 22.24
CA GLY A 181 1.81 -7.66 22.04
C GLY A 181 1.02 -7.39 20.76
N TRP A 182 0.87 -8.41 19.90
CA TRP A 182 0.00 -8.37 18.72
C TRP A 182 -1.46 -8.53 19.09
N ARG A 183 -2.33 -7.75 18.44
CA ARG A 183 -3.80 -7.85 18.55
C ARG A 183 -4.44 -7.44 17.24
N PHE A 184 -5.61 -7.98 16.93
CA PHE A 184 -6.45 -7.35 15.91
C PHE A 184 -6.90 -5.96 16.37
N VAL A 185 -7.02 -5.03 15.41
CA VAL A 185 -7.61 -3.71 15.65
C VAL A 185 -9.13 -3.84 15.91
N GLY A 186 -9.78 -4.84 15.30
CA GLY A 186 -11.18 -5.18 15.57
C GLY A 186 -11.39 -6.06 16.80
N SER A 187 -12.26 -5.64 17.72
CA SER A 187 -12.58 -6.40 18.95
C SER A 187 -13.48 -7.61 18.70
N ASN A 188 -14.33 -7.56 17.68
CA ASN A 188 -15.26 -8.63 17.30
C ASN A 188 -15.01 -9.12 15.86
N ALA A 189 -15.59 -10.27 15.50
CA ALA A 189 -15.34 -10.94 14.23
C ALA A 189 -15.62 -10.04 13.01
N ALA A 190 -16.76 -9.31 13.01
CA ALA A 190 -17.13 -8.39 11.93
C ALA A 190 -16.21 -7.16 11.82
N ALA A 191 -15.57 -6.76 12.92
CA ALA A 191 -14.59 -5.68 12.93
C ALA A 191 -13.17 -6.15 12.54
N ARG A 192 -12.86 -7.44 12.72
CA ARG A 192 -11.54 -8.03 12.38
C ARG A 192 -11.39 -8.22 10.88
N ARG A 193 -12.44 -8.70 10.22
CA ARG A 193 -12.43 -8.94 8.77
C ARG A 193 -13.37 -7.95 8.08
N LYS A 194 -12.81 -7.14 7.20
CA LYS A 194 -13.58 -6.27 6.30
C LYS A 194 -13.48 -6.79 4.87
N THR A 195 -14.48 -6.46 4.06
CA THR A 195 -14.48 -6.75 2.62
C THR A 195 -14.56 -5.44 1.86
N LEU A 196 -14.13 -5.45 0.60
CA LEU A 196 -14.28 -4.32 -0.31
C LEU A 196 -15.59 -4.42 -1.09
N THR A 197 -16.64 -5.00 -0.49
CA THR A 197 -17.94 -5.18 -1.14
C THR A 197 -18.47 -3.86 -1.69
N GLY A 198 -18.91 -3.86 -2.95
CA GLY A 198 -19.37 -2.67 -3.67
C GLY A 198 -18.25 -1.88 -4.36
N GLN A 199 -17.00 -2.35 -4.30
CA GLN A 199 -15.87 -1.79 -5.03
C GLN A 199 -15.38 -2.83 -6.03
N ASP A 200 -15.07 -2.43 -7.25
CA ASP A 200 -14.36 -3.27 -8.21
C ASP A 200 -12.93 -2.78 -8.30
N LEU A 201 -11.98 -3.71 -8.15
CA LEU A 201 -10.58 -3.41 -8.24
C LEU A 201 -10.07 -3.81 -9.61
N ASP A 202 -9.30 -2.95 -10.23
CA ASP A 202 -8.52 -3.27 -11.42
C ASP A 202 -7.19 -2.50 -11.34
N ASN A 203 -6.33 -2.67 -12.34
CA ASN A 203 -5.07 -1.94 -12.44
C ASN A 203 -5.22 -0.39 -12.41
N THR A 204 -6.44 0.14 -12.58
CA THR A 204 -6.77 1.57 -12.51
C THR A 204 -7.65 1.97 -11.33
N ARG A 205 -8.15 1.02 -10.54
CA ARG A 205 -9.07 1.27 -9.42
C ARG A 205 -8.61 0.51 -8.19
N SER A 206 -8.11 1.26 -7.21
CA SER A 206 -7.85 0.73 -5.87
C SER A 206 -9.14 0.60 -5.08
N GLY A 207 -9.19 -0.40 -4.20
CA GLY A 207 -10.21 -0.46 -3.17
C GLY A 207 -9.68 0.12 -1.85
N VAL A 208 -10.57 0.66 -1.03
CA VAL A 208 -10.23 1.22 0.28
C VAL A 208 -11.15 0.62 1.34
N VAL A 209 -10.55 0.24 2.47
CA VAL A 209 -11.29 -0.21 3.64
C VAL A 209 -10.78 0.46 4.90
N THR A 210 -11.71 0.89 5.74
CA THR A 210 -11.39 1.67 6.93
C THR A 210 -11.54 0.83 8.19
N PHE A 211 -10.54 0.94 9.07
CA PHE A 211 -10.56 0.42 10.43
C PHE A 211 -10.58 1.55 11.45
N ASP A 212 -11.26 1.29 12.56
CA ASP A 212 -11.26 2.17 13.73
C ASP A 212 -10.06 1.85 14.62
N LEU A 213 -9.16 2.81 14.79
CA LEU A 213 -8.00 2.68 15.66
C LEU A 213 -8.10 3.67 16.81
N ASP A 214 -8.39 3.18 18.01
CA ASP A 214 -8.37 4.00 19.21
C ASP A 214 -6.99 4.00 19.87
N LEU A 215 -6.34 5.17 19.87
CA LEU A 215 -5.05 5.40 20.51
C LEU A 215 -5.14 6.13 21.86
N SER A 216 -6.34 6.46 22.31
CA SER A 216 -6.56 7.36 23.46
C SER A 216 -6.00 6.81 24.78
N ALA A 217 -5.87 5.49 24.89
CA ALA A 217 -5.35 4.82 26.08
C ALA A 217 -3.82 4.72 26.15
N PHE A 218 -3.09 5.09 25.10
CA PHE A 218 -1.63 4.92 25.06
C PHE A 218 -0.87 6.09 25.66
N ARG A 219 0.32 5.77 26.19
CA ARG A 219 1.25 6.75 26.76
C ARG A 219 2.12 7.37 25.66
N ASN A 220 2.74 8.51 25.97
CA ASN A 220 3.71 9.13 25.08
C ASN A 220 4.87 8.18 24.77
N ASN A 221 5.44 8.34 23.58
CA ASN A 221 6.55 7.55 23.07
C ASN A 221 6.24 6.04 22.99
N THR A 222 4.95 5.70 22.89
CA THR A 222 4.56 4.32 22.57
C THR A 222 4.80 4.09 21.09
N VAL A 223 5.66 3.12 20.77
CA VAL A 223 5.82 2.60 19.41
C VAL A 223 4.74 1.56 19.17
N MET A 224 4.00 1.74 18.08
CA MET A 224 3.01 0.80 17.57
C MET A 224 3.39 0.40 16.15
N LEU A 225 3.18 -0.86 15.81
CA LEU A 225 3.22 -1.31 14.42
C LEU A 225 1.80 -1.67 13.98
N LEU A 226 1.47 -1.35 12.75
CA LEU A 226 0.28 -1.80 12.07
C LEU A 226 0.70 -2.77 10.98
N ALA A 227 0.02 -3.92 10.90
CA ALA A 227 0.17 -4.88 9.83
C ALA A 227 -1.19 -5.13 9.19
N ALA A 228 -1.36 -4.71 7.94
CA ALA A 228 -2.50 -5.04 7.12
C ALA A 228 -2.21 -6.35 6.38
N VAL A 229 -3.16 -7.27 6.42
CA VAL A 229 -3.09 -8.54 5.69
C VAL A 229 -4.30 -8.62 4.80
N ILE A 230 -4.05 -8.79 3.51
CA ILE A 230 -5.08 -8.88 2.49
C ILE A 230 -5.17 -10.30 1.94
N ARG A 231 -6.34 -10.63 1.43
CA ARG A 231 -6.53 -11.85 0.67
C ARG A 231 -7.50 -11.58 -0.46
N ALA A 232 -7.26 -12.20 -1.60
CA ALA A 232 -8.10 -12.09 -2.77
C ALA A 232 -8.36 -13.47 -3.40
N GLY A 233 -9.62 -13.91 -3.45
CA GLY A 233 -10.01 -15.18 -4.12
C GLY A 233 -9.96 -16.42 -3.20
N ALA A 234 -9.65 -17.60 -3.78
CA ALA A 234 -9.60 -18.89 -3.06
C ALA A 234 -8.51 -18.92 -1.95
N ASP A 235 -8.54 -19.92 -1.07
CA ASP A 235 -7.75 -19.97 0.17
C ASP A 235 -6.24 -19.82 -0.11
N SER A 236 -5.65 -18.72 0.37
CA SER A 236 -4.21 -18.46 0.37
C SER A 236 -3.76 -18.37 1.83
N SER A 237 -2.67 -19.05 2.16
CA SER A 237 -2.05 -18.97 3.49
C SER A 237 -1.01 -17.86 3.52
N VAL A 238 -1.04 -17.01 4.54
CA VAL A 238 0.08 -16.12 4.83
C VAL A 238 1.31 -16.96 5.15
N ALA A 239 2.44 -16.64 4.52
CA ALA A 239 3.68 -17.36 4.76
C ALA A 239 4.12 -17.22 6.23
N THR A 240 4.63 -18.31 6.81
CA THR A 240 5.28 -18.25 8.12
C THR A 240 6.69 -17.70 7.94
N ALA A 241 6.85 -16.38 8.06
CA ALA A 241 8.13 -15.69 7.89
C ALA A 241 8.27 -14.53 8.91
N SER A 242 9.44 -13.89 8.93
CA SER A 242 9.68 -12.72 9.75
C SER A 242 8.83 -11.53 9.26
N LEU A 243 8.58 -10.53 10.13
CA LEU A 243 7.82 -9.35 9.74
C LEU A 243 8.52 -8.57 8.60
N ALA A 244 9.85 -8.55 8.61
CA ALA A 244 10.65 -7.88 7.58
C ALA A 244 10.49 -8.57 6.22
N ASP A 245 10.61 -9.91 6.19
CA ASP A 245 10.46 -10.67 4.95
C ASP A 245 9.04 -10.54 4.41
N LEU A 246 8.02 -10.63 5.27
CA LEU A 246 6.62 -10.43 4.87
C LEU A 246 6.38 -9.04 4.28
N ALA A 247 6.93 -7.99 4.88
CA ALA A 247 6.74 -6.62 4.40
C ALA A 247 7.44 -6.35 3.05
N LEU A 248 8.52 -7.07 2.74
CA LEU A 248 9.33 -6.87 1.54
C LEU A 248 8.94 -7.82 0.39
N GLU A 249 8.52 -9.04 0.71
CA GLU A 249 8.38 -10.11 -0.28
C GLU A 249 6.93 -10.59 -0.46
N ASP A 250 6.04 -10.36 0.52
CA ASP A 250 4.66 -10.82 0.43
C ASP A 250 3.72 -9.71 -0.08
N PRO A 251 3.13 -9.84 -1.30
CA PRO A 251 2.15 -8.89 -1.83
C PRO A 251 0.90 -8.72 -0.95
N HIS A 252 0.67 -9.64 -0.02
CA HIS A 252 -0.51 -9.66 0.82
C HIS A 252 -0.32 -8.95 2.15
N VAL A 253 0.89 -8.50 2.47
CA VAL A 253 1.21 -7.89 3.78
C VAL A 253 1.77 -6.49 3.60
N ALA A 254 1.24 -5.53 4.36
CA ALA A 254 1.77 -4.18 4.43
C ALA A 254 1.98 -3.77 5.90
N VAL A 255 3.10 -3.14 6.19
CA VAL A 255 3.49 -2.76 7.56
C VAL A 255 3.76 -1.26 7.66
N ARG A 256 3.34 -0.65 8.77
CA ARG A 256 3.62 0.75 9.09
C ARG A 256 3.92 0.91 10.58
N SER A 257 4.92 1.69 10.94
CA SER A 257 5.12 2.08 12.34
C SER A 257 4.57 3.46 12.67
N ILE A 258 4.18 3.60 13.92
CA ILE A 258 3.55 4.78 14.51
C ILE A 258 4.23 5.05 15.84
N VAL A 259 4.54 6.32 16.10
CA VAL A 259 4.90 6.82 17.42
C VAL A 259 3.74 7.65 17.96
N ILE A 260 3.31 7.35 19.18
CA ILE A 260 2.19 8.05 19.82
C ILE A 260 2.73 9.14 20.74
N GLU A 261 2.32 10.38 20.50
CA GLU A 261 2.62 11.55 21.33
C GLU A 261 1.32 12.12 21.93
N ARG A 262 1.40 12.82 23.07
CA ARG A 262 0.25 13.61 23.56
C ARG A 262 0.30 15.01 22.94
N PRO A 263 -0.86 15.66 22.78
CA PRO A 263 -0.94 17.05 22.37
C PRO A 263 -0.16 17.98 23.30
#